data_AF-A0A068NMW8-F1
#
_entry.id   AF-A0A068NMW8-F1
#
_cell.length_a   1.000
_cell.length_b   1.000
_cell.length_c   1.000
_cell.angle_alpha   90.00
_cell.angle_beta   90.00
_cell.angle_gamma   90.00
#
_symmetry.space_group_name_H-M   'P 1'
#
loop_
_entity.id
_entity.type
_entity.pdbx_description
1 polymer ?
#
loop_
_entity_poly.entity_id
_entity_poly.type
_entity_poly.pdbx_seq_one_letter_code
_entity_poly.pdbx_strand_id
1 'polypeptide(L)'
;MNRALKRAAEVKLYQPARKKMNLRSLEEALVHGAKYFMAPKRGGEVRGTPTAWAAPPLNEEIASSDALPPVWPNPIGEARGLSVEPLHPSAPKVALRDPNFYAVLALVDALRMGDNRERILAQKELHRLFAPSED
;
A
#
# COMPACT_ATOMS: atom_id res chain seq x y z
N MET A 1 2.69 -6.71 -23.60
CA MET A 1 1.96 -6.16 -22.42
C MET A 1 2.11 -7.16 -21.27
N ASN A 2 2.49 -6.69 -20.07
CA ASN A 2 2.60 -7.55 -18.87
C ASN A 2 1.23 -8.22 -18.58
N ARG A 3 1.22 -9.49 -18.18
CA ARG A 3 0.01 -10.28 -17.88
C ARG A 3 -0.90 -9.58 -16.86
N ALA A 4 -0.33 -8.91 -15.86
CA ALA A 4 -1.10 -8.15 -14.86
C ALA A 4 -1.87 -6.98 -15.49
N LEU A 5 -1.25 -6.21 -16.38
CA LEU A 5 -1.90 -5.10 -17.09
C LEU A 5 -2.97 -5.59 -18.08
N LYS A 6 -2.76 -6.76 -18.71
CA LYS A 6 -3.77 -7.38 -19.55
C LYS A 6 -5.03 -7.72 -18.74
N ARG A 7 -4.86 -8.39 -17.60
CA ARG A 7 -5.96 -8.73 -16.70
C ARG A 7 -6.66 -7.49 -16.15
N ALA A 8 -5.89 -6.47 -15.74
CA ALA A 8 -6.44 -5.20 -15.29
C ALA A 8 -7.27 -4.49 -16.38
N ALA A 9 -6.90 -4.62 -17.65
CA ALA A 9 -7.68 -4.09 -18.76
C ALA A 9 -9.00 -4.85 -18.96
N GLU A 10 -8.99 -6.19 -18.85
CA GLU A 10 -10.20 -7.03 -18.98
C GLU A 10 -11.27 -6.69 -17.95
N VAL A 11 -10.88 -6.29 -16.73
CA VAL A 11 -11.80 -5.86 -15.66
C VAL A 11 -11.93 -4.34 -15.54
N LYS A 12 -11.50 -3.57 -16.56
CA LYS A 12 -11.65 -2.10 -16.64
C LYS A 12 -10.92 -1.31 -15.52
N LEU A 13 -9.94 -1.91 -14.85
CA LEU A 13 -9.04 -1.23 -13.91
C LEU A 13 -7.97 -0.41 -14.63
N TYR A 14 -7.55 -0.84 -15.82
CA TYR A 14 -6.54 -0.18 -16.63
C TYR A 14 -7.08 0.13 -18.03
N GLN A 15 -6.77 1.32 -18.57
CA GLN A 15 -7.15 1.75 -19.91
C GLN A 15 -5.89 1.74 -20.82
N PRO A 16 -5.66 0.69 -21.63
CA PRO A 16 -4.43 0.54 -22.39
C PRO A 16 -4.17 1.69 -23.37
N ALA A 17 -5.21 2.19 -24.03
CA ALA A 17 -5.10 3.28 -25.00
C ALA A 17 -4.59 4.59 -24.38
N ARG A 18 -4.97 4.86 -23.13
CA ARG A 18 -4.58 6.07 -22.40
C ARG A 18 -3.37 5.86 -21.47
N LYS A 19 -2.96 4.61 -21.27
CA LYS A 19 -1.98 4.20 -20.26
C LYS A 19 -2.32 4.73 -18.85
N LYS A 20 -3.61 4.79 -18.52
CA LYS A 20 -4.13 5.30 -17.23
C LYS A 20 -4.91 4.24 -16.47
N MET A 21 -4.79 4.26 -15.15
CA MET A 21 -5.66 3.48 -14.26
C MET A 21 -7.01 4.17 -14.11
N ASN A 22 -8.08 3.38 -13.98
CA ASN A 22 -9.36 3.86 -13.48
C ASN A 22 -9.29 3.87 -11.95
N LEU A 23 -8.92 5.02 -11.37
CA LEU A 23 -8.68 5.13 -9.93
C LEU A 23 -9.89 4.79 -9.09
N ARG A 24 -11.11 5.15 -9.53
CA ARG A 24 -12.35 4.77 -8.82
C ARG A 24 -12.52 3.26 -8.72
N SER A 25 -12.41 2.54 -9.84
CA SER A 25 -12.55 1.08 -9.83
C SER A 25 -11.38 0.39 -9.11
N LEU A 26 -10.19 0.99 -9.17
CA LEU A 26 -9.03 0.50 -8.42
C LEU A 26 -9.24 0.64 -6.91
N GLU A 27 -9.74 1.80 -6.45
CA GLU A 27 -10.09 2.05 -5.05
C GLU A 27 -11.07 0.99 -4.54
N GLU A 28 -12.20 0.81 -5.25
CA GLU A 28 -13.23 -0.16 -4.90
C GLU A 28 -12.65 -1.57 -4.77
N ALA A 29 -11.84 -1.99 -5.76
CA ALA A 29 -11.21 -3.31 -5.76
C ALA A 29 -10.24 -3.50 -4.58
N LEU A 30 -9.46 -2.47 -4.23
CA LEU A 30 -8.51 -2.52 -3.12
C LEU A 30 -9.23 -2.56 -1.77
N VAL A 31 -10.17 -1.64 -1.56
CA VAL A 31 -10.91 -1.50 -0.29
C VAL A 31 -11.67 -2.79 0.05
N HIS A 32 -12.32 -3.40 -0.94
CA HIS A 32 -13.15 -4.57 -0.70
C HIS A 32 -12.42 -5.91 -0.89
N GLY A 33 -11.36 -5.95 -1.70
CA GLY A 33 -10.71 -7.19 -2.12
C GLY A 33 -9.33 -7.46 -1.50
N ALA A 34 -8.56 -6.42 -1.14
CA ALA A 34 -7.14 -6.60 -0.84
C ALA A 34 -6.89 -7.58 0.33
N LYS A 35 -7.71 -7.51 1.39
CA LYS A 35 -7.59 -8.42 2.55
C LYS A 35 -7.81 -9.91 2.23
N TYR A 36 -8.49 -10.22 1.13
CA TYR A 36 -8.79 -11.60 0.75
C TYR A 36 -7.79 -12.15 -0.27
N PHE A 37 -7.38 -11.33 -1.23
CA PHE A 37 -6.58 -11.79 -2.38
C PHE A 37 -5.10 -11.40 -2.30
N MET A 38 -4.71 -10.56 -1.35
CA MET A 38 -3.38 -9.97 -1.26
C MET A 38 -2.75 -10.09 0.14
N ALA A 39 -3.20 -11.06 0.94
CA ALA A 39 -2.66 -11.28 2.29
C ALA A 39 -1.12 -11.48 2.23
N PRO A 40 -0.32 -10.69 2.97
CA PRO A 40 1.14 -10.82 2.99
C PRO A 40 1.58 -12.08 3.71
N LYS A 41 2.70 -12.64 3.28
CA LYS A 41 3.55 -13.37 4.23
C LYS A 41 4.09 -12.39 5.28
N ARG A 42 3.92 -12.77 6.55
CA ARG A 42 4.49 -12.08 7.70
C ARG A 42 5.72 -12.86 8.16
N GLY A 43 6.74 -12.15 8.62
CA GLY A 43 7.96 -12.73 9.17
C GLY A 43 8.31 -12.13 10.53
N GLY A 44 9.47 -12.53 11.05
CA GLY A 44 9.98 -12.02 12.32
C GLY A 44 10.52 -10.60 12.24
N GLU A 45 11.23 -10.22 13.29
CA GLU A 45 11.90 -8.92 13.38
C GLU A 45 13.00 -8.75 12.34
N VAL A 46 13.00 -7.60 11.70
CA VAL A 46 13.94 -7.26 10.64
C VAL A 46 14.11 -5.75 10.55
N ARG A 47 15.21 -5.32 9.94
CA ARG A 47 15.41 -3.93 9.53
C ARG A 47 14.70 -3.68 8.20
N GLY A 48 13.99 -2.56 8.07
CA GLY A 48 13.22 -2.31 6.87
C GLY A 48 12.71 -0.89 6.68
N THR A 49 11.98 -0.71 5.59
CA THR A 49 11.21 0.50 5.30
C THR A 49 9.82 0.34 5.90
N PRO A 50 9.31 1.30 6.70
CA PRO A 50 7.96 1.23 7.24
C PRO A 50 6.88 1.02 6.17
N THR A 51 5.77 0.41 6.56
CA THR A 51 4.58 0.24 5.71
C THR A 51 3.32 0.23 6.57
N ALA A 52 2.13 0.08 5.96
CA ALA A 52 0.84 0.05 6.66
C ALA A 52 0.69 1.24 7.63
N TRP A 53 0.27 0.98 8.87
CA TRP A 53 0.07 2.02 9.89
C TRP A 53 1.35 2.76 10.29
N ALA A 54 2.53 2.17 10.08
CA ALA A 54 3.80 2.77 10.46
C ALA A 54 4.39 3.69 9.39
N ALA A 55 3.73 3.82 8.25
CA ALA A 55 4.13 4.68 7.14
C ALA A 55 3.14 5.83 6.92
N PRO A 56 3.56 6.92 6.27
CA PRO A 56 2.67 7.99 5.87
C PRO A 56 1.52 7.51 4.96
N PRO A 57 0.32 8.09 5.10
CA PRO A 57 -0.06 9.12 6.08
C PRO A 57 -0.50 8.56 7.45
N LEU A 58 -0.67 7.25 7.59
CA LEU A 58 -1.30 6.66 8.77
C LEU A 58 -0.48 6.80 10.06
N ASN A 59 0.84 6.93 9.95
CA ASN A 59 1.72 7.14 11.11
C ASN A 59 1.47 8.48 11.84
N GLU A 60 0.73 9.41 11.22
CA GLU A 60 0.30 10.67 11.85
C GLU A 60 -1.05 10.51 12.58
N GLU A 61 -1.91 9.59 12.13
CA GLU A 61 -3.25 9.34 12.70
C GLU A 61 -3.25 8.19 13.74
N ILE A 62 -2.24 7.33 13.71
CA ILE A 62 -2.09 6.17 14.57
C ILE A 62 -0.85 6.36 15.43
N ALA A 63 -1.07 6.66 16.71
CA ALA A 63 0.00 6.72 17.68
C ALA A 63 0.73 5.37 17.73
N SER A 64 2.06 5.42 17.65
CA SER A 64 2.88 4.23 17.90
C SER A 64 2.57 3.70 19.29
N SER A 65 2.10 2.46 19.36
CA SER A 65 2.11 1.71 20.61
C SER A 65 3.53 1.17 20.87
N ASP A 66 3.71 0.44 21.97
CA ASP A 66 4.94 -0.35 22.22
C ASP A 66 5.13 -1.50 21.21
N ALA A 67 4.21 -1.67 20.25
CA ALA A 67 4.31 -2.69 19.22
C ALA A 67 5.35 -2.33 18.15
N LEU A 68 6.06 -3.35 17.67
CA LEU A 68 6.98 -3.20 16.56
C LEU A 68 6.23 -2.83 15.26
N PRO A 69 6.72 -1.82 14.51
CA PRO A 69 6.07 -1.38 13.28
C PRO A 69 6.17 -2.45 12.18
N PRO A 70 5.18 -2.58 11.28
CA PRO A 70 5.33 -3.37 10.07
C PRO A 70 6.32 -2.70 9.13
N VAL A 71 7.25 -3.50 8.58
CA VAL A 71 8.27 -3.04 7.66
C VAL A 71 8.42 -3.98 6.47
N TRP A 72 8.71 -3.43 5.30
CA TRP A 72 9.28 -4.23 4.21
C TRP A 72 10.76 -4.46 4.47
N PRO A 73 11.25 -5.71 4.43
CA PRO A 73 12.68 -6.00 4.56
C PRO A 73 13.52 -5.14 3.61
N ASN A 74 14.43 -4.35 4.17
CA ASN A 74 15.28 -3.45 3.39
C ASN A 74 16.60 -3.24 4.16
N PRO A 75 17.75 -3.70 3.64
CA PRO A 75 19.04 -3.58 4.34
C PRO A 75 19.44 -2.14 4.67
N ILE A 76 19.00 -1.17 3.87
CA ILE A 76 19.25 0.26 4.05
C ILE A 76 18.10 0.99 4.75
N GLY A 77 17.07 0.27 5.22
CA GLY A 77 15.98 0.85 5.99
C GLY A 77 16.42 1.23 7.41
N GLU A 78 15.80 2.25 7.99
CA GLU A 78 16.19 2.76 9.32
C GLU A 78 15.32 2.18 10.45
N ALA A 79 14.15 1.62 10.13
CA ALA A 79 13.22 1.08 11.12
C ALA A 79 13.53 -0.39 11.43
N ARG A 80 13.46 -0.76 12.71
CA ARG A 80 13.36 -2.15 13.17
C ARG A 80 11.87 -2.48 13.36
N GLY A 81 11.41 -3.57 12.77
CA GLY A 81 9.99 -3.91 12.77
C GLY A 81 9.69 -5.35 12.37
N LEU A 82 8.41 -5.69 12.29
CA LEU A 82 7.95 -7.01 11.84
C LEU A 82 7.90 -7.06 10.31
N SER A 83 8.51 -8.10 9.74
CA SER A 83 8.59 -8.27 8.29
C SER A 83 7.21 -8.45 7.65
N VAL A 84 6.96 -7.69 6.59
CA VAL A 84 5.81 -7.83 5.69
C VAL A 84 6.33 -8.01 4.27
N GLU A 85 5.86 -9.06 3.57
CA GLU A 85 6.15 -9.25 2.15
C GLU A 85 5.58 -8.07 1.34
N PRO A 86 6.41 -7.31 0.60
CA PRO A 86 5.94 -6.16 -0.17
C PRO A 86 5.08 -6.60 -1.36
N LEU A 87 4.16 -5.75 -1.80
CA LEU A 87 3.34 -5.95 -3.00
C LEU A 87 4.17 -6.19 -4.28
N HIS A 88 5.38 -5.62 -4.31
CA HIS A 88 6.37 -5.83 -5.35
C HIS A 88 7.78 -5.69 -4.75
N PRO A 89 8.79 -6.47 -5.19
CA PRO A 89 10.16 -6.37 -4.66
C PRO A 89 10.79 -4.97 -4.73
N SER A 90 10.29 -4.12 -5.61
CA SER A 90 10.77 -2.73 -5.75
C SER A 90 10.09 -1.73 -4.80
N ALA A 91 9.08 -2.12 -4.03
CA ALA A 91 8.36 -1.19 -3.14
C ALA A 91 9.28 -0.42 -2.17
N PRO A 92 10.26 -1.06 -1.48
CA PRO A 92 11.18 -0.33 -0.61
C PRO A 92 12.04 0.69 -1.36
N LYS A 93 12.44 0.36 -2.59
CA LYS A 93 13.25 1.26 -3.44
C LYS A 93 12.44 2.44 -3.97
N VAL A 94 11.17 2.20 -4.31
CA VAL A 94 10.22 3.23 -4.75
C VAL A 94 9.93 4.20 -3.60
N ALA A 95 9.85 3.70 -2.37
CA ALA A 95 9.59 4.53 -1.19
C ALA A 95 10.59 5.68 -1.02
N LEU A 96 11.84 5.47 -1.44
CA LEU A 96 12.91 6.47 -1.37
C LEU A 96 12.84 7.52 -2.48
N ARG A 97 12.02 7.32 -3.51
CA ARG A 97 12.04 8.12 -4.75
C ARG A 97 10.72 8.83 -5.03
N ASP A 98 9.61 8.25 -4.60
CA ASP A 98 8.27 8.75 -4.88
C ASP A 98 7.41 8.63 -3.61
N PRO A 99 7.35 9.70 -2.80
CA PRO A 99 6.57 9.72 -1.55
C PRO A 99 5.07 9.49 -1.77
N ASN A 100 4.52 9.94 -2.90
CA ASN A 100 3.10 9.76 -3.20
C ASN A 100 2.80 8.29 -3.50
N PHE A 101 3.63 7.67 -4.33
CA PHE A 101 3.45 6.25 -4.65
C PHE A 101 3.78 5.36 -3.44
N TYR A 102 4.74 5.75 -2.60
CA TYR A 102 4.99 5.12 -1.32
C TYR A 102 3.75 5.09 -0.44
N ALA A 103 3.10 6.25 -0.24
CA ALA A 103 1.88 6.36 0.56
C ALA A 103 0.78 5.41 0.05
N VAL A 104 0.56 5.36 -1.28
CA VAL A 104 -0.40 4.41 -1.87
C VAL A 104 -0.04 2.96 -1.54
N LEU A 105 1.22 2.55 -1.68
CA LEU A 105 1.65 1.18 -1.37
C LEU A 105 1.48 0.84 0.11
N ALA A 106 1.81 1.77 1.01
CA ALA A 106 1.61 1.61 2.45
C ALA A 106 0.12 1.50 2.82
N LEU A 107 -0.74 2.32 2.22
CA LEU A 107 -2.19 2.26 2.43
C LEU A 107 -2.77 0.91 1.95
N VAL A 108 -2.29 0.37 0.83
CA VAL A 108 -2.71 -0.97 0.38
C VAL A 108 -2.24 -2.07 1.35
N ASP A 109 -1.08 -1.91 1.98
CA ASP A 109 -0.65 -2.81 3.06
C ASP A 109 -1.60 -2.71 4.27
N ALA A 110 -2.00 -1.52 4.69
CA ALA A 110 -3.00 -1.35 5.74
C ALA A 110 -4.35 -2.00 5.35
N LEU A 111 -4.78 -1.86 4.08
CA LEU A 111 -6.01 -2.50 3.59
C LEU A 111 -5.96 -4.03 3.62
N ARG A 112 -4.83 -4.63 3.23
CA ARG A 112 -4.72 -6.09 3.09
C ARG A 112 -4.37 -6.83 4.37
N MET A 113 -3.83 -6.15 5.39
CA MET A 113 -3.38 -6.82 6.61
C MET A 113 -3.68 -6.09 7.93
N GLY A 114 -4.12 -4.83 7.89
CA GLY A 114 -4.44 -4.06 9.08
C GLY A 114 -5.72 -4.51 9.78
N ASP A 115 -5.92 -4.03 11.00
CA ASP A 115 -7.16 -4.26 11.75
C ASP A 115 -8.34 -3.39 11.21
N ASN A 116 -9.46 -3.34 11.94
CA ASN A 116 -10.59 -2.54 11.49
C ASN A 116 -10.29 -1.03 11.47
N ARG A 117 -9.56 -0.51 12.45
CA ARG A 117 -9.23 0.91 12.55
C ARG A 117 -8.27 1.32 11.44
N GLU A 118 -7.21 0.54 11.24
CA GLU A 118 -6.24 0.76 10.17
C GLU A 118 -6.90 0.77 8.79
N ARG A 119 -7.79 -0.19 8.51
CA ARG A 119 -8.47 -0.28 7.21
C ARG A 119 -9.40 0.91 6.94
N ILE A 120 -10.13 1.39 7.95
CA ILE A 120 -11.02 2.55 7.82
C ILE A 120 -10.21 3.80 7.48
N LEU A 121 -9.10 4.04 8.20
CA LEU A 121 -8.23 5.19 7.94
C LEU A 121 -7.53 5.04 6.57
N ALA A 122 -7.08 3.84 6.24
CA ALA A 122 -6.45 3.58 4.94
C ALA A 122 -7.40 3.85 3.77
N GLN A 123 -8.67 3.44 3.88
CA GLN A 123 -9.69 3.73 2.88
C GLN A 123 -9.90 5.24 2.72
N LYS A 124 -10.04 5.98 3.83
CA LYS A 124 -10.21 7.43 3.82
C LYS A 124 -9.05 8.14 3.11
N GLU A 125 -7.81 7.79 3.46
CA GLU A 125 -6.62 8.43 2.88
C GLU A 125 -6.38 8.00 1.43
N LEU A 126 -6.69 6.74 1.07
CA LEU A 126 -6.63 6.30 -0.32
C LEU A 126 -7.64 7.06 -1.19
N HIS A 127 -8.86 7.28 -0.68
CA HIS A 127 -9.87 8.10 -1.34
C HIS A 127 -9.35 9.52 -1.59
N ARG A 128 -8.72 10.13 -0.58
CA ARG A 128 -8.11 11.47 -0.69
C ARG A 128 -7.02 11.53 -1.77
N LEU A 129 -6.16 10.51 -1.86
CA LEU A 129 -5.10 10.45 -2.87
C LEU A 129 -5.61 10.18 -4.29
N PHE A 130 -6.75 9.50 -4.43
CA PHE A 130 -7.33 9.15 -5.73
C PHE A 130 -8.41 10.15 -6.20
N ALA A 131 -8.83 11.06 -5.33
CA ALA A 131 -9.69 12.17 -5.71
C ALA A 131 -9.05 12.95 -6.88
N PRO A 132 -9.84 13.38 -7.88
CA PRO A 132 -9.34 14.28 -8.91
C PRO A 132 -8.72 15.50 -8.25
N SER A 133 -7.56 15.94 -8.72
CA SER A 133 -7.05 17.26 -8.37
C SER A 133 -8.08 18.30 -8.82
N GLU A 134 -8.42 19.23 -7.93
CA GLU A 134 -9.17 20.44 -8.30
C GLU A 134 -8.24 21.35 -9.11
N ASP A 135 -8.03 21.02 -10.39
CA ASP A 135 -7.37 21.87 -11.40
C ASP A 135 -8.26 21.99 -12.64
#